data_AF-A0A8T4JH98-F1
#
_entry.id   AF-A0A8T4JH98-F1
#
_cell.length_a   1.000
_cell.length_b   1.000
_cell.length_c   1.000
_cell.angle_alpha   90.00
_cell.angle_beta   90.00
_cell.angle_gamma   90.00
#
_symmetry.space_group_name_H-M   'P 1'
#
loop_
_entity.id
_entity.type
_entity.pdbx_description
1 polymer ?
#
loop_
_entity_poly.entity_id
_entity_poly.type
_entity_poly.pdbx_seq_one_letter_code
_entity_poly.pdbx_strand_id
1 'polypeptide(L)'
;MTTKSPNLEGKFPESEELIRIVNSHGWSLWDTSIVQCKSSIMKWNDIEKYGPAQEFLLDHNYIFAPIQENGQSLKDAYSITKGLGPSIMIDDPSEERWRTLYIPDWYNKKQGNPIPISRLIFFPEAAAATSAETRDNLDPDVIGISYPHLIDTFQKHFRIIHPSEYGHTTLPIPSPFHPEDN
;
A
#
# COMPACT_ATOMS: atom_id res chain seq x y z
N MET A 1 27.48 -7.47 -20.11
CA MET A 1 26.29 -7.86 -20.90
C MET A 1 25.09 -7.40 -20.11
N THR A 2 24.39 -6.37 -20.56
CA THR A 2 23.14 -5.89 -19.97
C THR A 2 22.02 -6.76 -20.49
N THR A 3 21.51 -7.66 -19.66
CA THR A 3 20.22 -8.31 -19.91
C THR A 3 19.16 -7.24 -19.82
N LYS A 4 18.71 -6.74 -20.98
CA LYS A 4 17.43 -6.03 -21.05
C LYS A 4 16.37 -7.02 -20.59
N SER A 5 15.79 -6.80 -19.42
CA SER A 5 14.53 -7.46 -19.08
C SER A 5 13.55 -7.21 -20.24
N PRO A 6 12.87 -8.23 -20.76
CA PRO A 6 11.83 -8.01 -21.74
C PRO A 6 10.80 -7.07 -21.11
N ASN A 7 10.48 -5.96 -21.77
CA ASN A 7 9.40 -5.07 -21.37
C ASN A 7 8.10 -5.89 -21.37
N LEU A 8 7.75 -6.44 -20.22
CA LEU A 8 6.43 -6.98 -19.93
C LEU A 8 5.56 -5.80 -19.47
N GLU A 9 5.41 -4.81 -20.35
CA GLU A 9 4.43 -3.74 -20.15
C GLU A 9 3.06 -4.30 -20.53
N GLY A 10 2.12 -4.29 -19.61
CA GLY A 10 0.79 -4.84 -19.86
C GLY A 10 -0.16 -4.78 -18.67
N LYS A 11 -1.45 -4.85 -18.98
CA LYS A 11 -2.51 -4.99 -17.98
C LYS A 11 -2.39 -6.35 -17.30
N PHE A 12 -2.42 -6.34 -15.98
CA PHE A 12 -2.49 -7.56 -15.18
C PHE A 12 -3.88 -8.21 -15.34
N PRO A 13 -4.00 -9.53 -15.64
CA PRO A 13 -5.29 -10.14 -15.98
C PRO A 13 -6.38 -9.94 -14.90
N GLU A 14 -6.01 -9.99 -13.63
CA GLU A 14 -6.94 -9.88 -12.51
C GLU A 14 -7.14 -8.42 -12.04
N SER A 15 -6.67 -7.44 -12.84
CA SER A 15 -6.80 -6.01 -12.56
C SER A 15 -8.23 -5.58 -12.25
N GLU A 16 -9.22 -6.05 -13.02
CA GLU A 16 -10.61 -5.61 -12.85
C GLU A 16 -11.17 -6.01 -11.48
N GLU A 17 -10.84 -7.21 -11.01
CA GLU A 17 -11.27 -7.72 -9.72
C GLU A 17 -10.57 -6.98 -8.57
N LEU A 18 -9.26 -6.73 -8.68
CA LEU A 18 -8.52 -5.96 -7.68
C LEU A 18 -9.08 -4.54 -7.54
N ILE A 19 -9.40 -3.87 -8.65
CA ILE A 19 -10.02 -2.54 -8.65
C ILE A 19 -11.37 -2.58 -7.94
N ARG A 20 -12.19 -3.61 -8.22
CA ARG A 20 -13.48 -3.81 -7.55
C ARG A 20 -13.31 -3.97 -6.04
N ILE A 21 -12.34 -4.76 -5.59
CA ILE A 21 -12.05 -4.96 -4.16
C ILE A 21 -11.67 -3.63 -3.50
N VAL A 22 -10.71 -2.89 -4.06
CA VAL A 22 -10.28 -1.58 -3.52
C VAL A 22 -11.45 -0.59 -3.43
N ASN A 23 -12.22 -0.47 -4.51
CA ASN A 23 -13.35 0.45 -4.57
C ASN A 23 -14.47 0.06 -3.59
N SER A 24 -14.66 -1.23 -3.32
CA SER A 24 -15.67 -1.71 -2.35
C SER A 24 -15.39 -1.24 -0.92
N HIS A 25 -14.15 -0.86 -0.62
CA HIS A 25 -13.76 -0.28 0.66
C HIS A 25 -13.82 1.27 0.69
N GLY A 26 -14.29 1.92 -0.37
CA GLY A 26 -14.35 3.38 -0.45
C GLY A 26 -12.98 4.04 -0.60
N TRP A 27 -12.02 3.32 -1.19
CA TRP A 27 -10.68 3.81 -1.47
C TRP A 27 -10.47 3.93 -2.98
N SER A 28 -9.48 4.74 -3.33
CA SER A 28 -9.04 5.03 -4.69
C SER A 28 -7.61 4.53 -4.89
N LEU A 29 -7.32 4.12 -6.12
CA LEU A 29 -5.99 3.66 -6.53
C LEU A 29 -5.27 4.79 -7.27
N TRP A 30 -4.00 5.02 -6.95
CA TRP A 30 -3.20 6.04 -7.60
C TRP A 30 -1.87 5.47 -8.10
N ASP A 31 -1.63 5.62 -9.40
CA ASP A 31 -0.38 5.19 -10.02
C ASP A 31 0.72 6.25 -9.83
N THR A 32 1.74 5.86 -9.09
CA THR A 32 2.88 6.71 -8.75
C THR A 32 4.06 6.52 -9.70
N SER A 33 4.05 5.48 -10.54
CA SER A 33 5.12 5.24 -11.53
C SER A 33 5.17 6.32 -12.60
N ILE A 34 4.02 6.92 -12.94
CA ILE A 34 3.90 7.99 -13.95
C ILE A 34 4.84 9.18 -13.65
N VAL A 35 5.14 9.43 -12.38
CA VAL A 35 5.97 10.56 -11.93
C VAL A 35 7.42 10.14 -11.62
N GLN A 36 7.71 8.84 -11.52
CA GLN A 36 9.04 8.35 -11.12
C GLN A 36 10.13 8.45 -12.19
N CYS A 37 9.85 8.95 -13.39
CA CYS A 37 10.83 8.92 -14.48
C CYS A 37 11.96 9.98 -14.45
N LYS A 38 12.05 10.94 -13.51
CA LYS A 38 13.17 11.93 -13.53
C LYS A 38 13.75 12.43 -12.20
N SER A 39 13.11 12.22 -11.05
CA SER A 39 13.68 12.60 -9.74
C SER A 39 12.96 11.85 -8.62
N SER A 40 13.70 11.31 -7.66
CA SER A 40 13.33 10.35 -6.60
C SER A 40 12.23 10.75 -5.60
N ILE A 41 11.41 11.76 -5.91
CA ILE A 41 10.37 12.28 -5.03
C ILE A 41 9.04 12.40 -5.75
N MET A 42 8.08 11.59 -5.30
CA MET A 42 6.68 11.68 -5.68
C MET A 42 6.11 13.06 -5.32
N LYS A 43 5.41 13.69 -6.27
CA LYS A 43 4.70 14.96 -6.07
C LYS A 43 3.21 14.72 -6.19
N TRP A 44 2.45 14.94 -5.11
CA TRP A 44 1.00 14.73 -5.06
C TRP A 44 0.25 15.46 -6.17
N ASN A 45 0.56 16.75 -6.39
CA ASN A 45 -0.06 17.56 -7.44
C ASN A 45 0.19 17.03 -8.87
N ASP A 46 1.26 16.27 -9.09
CA ASP A 46 1.53 15.70 -10.42
C ASP A 46 0.70 14.44 -10.65
N ILE A 47 0.51 13.61 -9.62
CA ILE A 47 -0.34 12.42 -9.68
C ILE A 47 -1.82 12.81 -9.81
N GLU A 48 -2.28 13.83 -9.07
CA GLU A 48 -3.67 14.31 -9.12
C GLU A 48 -4.12 14.67 -10.53
N LYS A 49 -3.22 15.16 -11.39
CA LYS A 49 -3.53 15.52 -12.79
C LYS A 49 -3.94 14.31 -13.65
N TYR A 50 -3.49 13.11 -13.29
CA TYR A 50 -3.82 11.88 -14.03
C TYR A 50 -5.09 11.21 -13.50
N GLY A 51 -5.57 11.63 -12.32
CA GLY A 51 -6.69 10.99 -11.65
C GLY A 51 -6.37 9.60 -11.11
N PRO A 52 -7.35 8.93 -10.48
CA PRO A 52 -7.18 7.59 -9.97
C PRO A 52 -6.97 6.59 -11.11
N ALA A 53 -6.05 5.65 -10.90
CA ALA A 53 -5.80 4.54 -11.81
C ALA A 53 -7.06 3.67 -11.93
N GLN A 54 -7.38 3.28 -13.16
CA GLN A 54 -8.53 2.42 -13.46
C GLN A 54 -8.13 0.94 -13.62
N GLU A 55 -6.83 0.66 -13.64
CA GLU A 55 -6.27 -0.67 -13.79
C GLU A 55 -4.90 -0.80 -13.11
N PHE A 56 -4.53 -2.05 -12.84
CA PHE A 56 -3.22 -2.48 -12.40
C PHE A 56 -2.39 -2.93 -13.61
N LEU A 57 -1.21 -2.35 -13.73
CA LEU A 57 -0.24 -2.58 -14.79
C LEU A 57 1.01 -3.22 -14.19
N LEU A 58 1.63 -4.11 -14.94
CA LEU A 58 2.94 -4.68 -14.61
C LEU A 58 4.00 -3.57 -14.57
N ASP A 59 5.01 -3.72 -13.70
CA ASP A 59 6.10 -2.77 -13.46
C ASP A 59 5.65 -1.38 -12.92
N HIS A 60 4.39 -1.26 -12.49
CA HIS A 60 3.85 -0.04 -11.91
C HIS A 60 3.79 -0.08 -10.37
N ASN A 61 3.72 1.11 -9.78
CA ASN A 61 3.71 1.36 -8.36
C ASN A 61 2.44 2.10 -7.96
N TYR A 62 1.67 1.53 -7.05
CA TYR A 62 0.38 2.09 -6.67
C TYR A 62 0.33 2.47 -5.21
N ILE A 63 -0.35 3.56 -4.90
CA ILE A 63 -0.74 3.96 -3.56
C ILE A 63 -2.26 3.88 -3.45
N PHE A 64 -2.75 3.35 -2.34
CA PHE A 64 -4.16 3.42 -2.00
C PHE A 64 -4.41 4.71 -1.22
N ALA A 65 -5.44 5.46 -1.59
CA ALA A 65 -5.84 6.65 -0.86
C ALA A 65 -7.35 6.65 -0.61
N PRO A 66 -7.83 7.20 0.51
CA PRO A 66 -9.26 7.48 0.69
C PRO A 66 -9.78 8.36 -0.46
N ILE A 67 -11.07 8.25 -0.74
CA ILE A 67 -11.74 9.15 -1.69
C ILE A 67 -11.69 10.58 -1.14
N GLN A 68 -11.31 11.54 -1.99
CA GLN A 68 -11.29 12.97 -1.64
C GLN A 68 -12.72 13.48 -1.37
N GLU A 69 -12.91 14.21 -0.29
CA GLU A 69 -14.12 14.99 -0.04
C GLU A 69 -14.13 16.29 -0.88
N ASN A 70 -15.29 16.94 -0.98
CA ASN A 70 -15.44 18.15 -1.79
C ASN A 70 -14.43 19.25 -1.38
N GLY A 71 -13.55 19.62 -2.32
CA GLY A 71 -12.52 20.65 -2.12
C GLY A 71 -11.25 20.16 -1.42
N GLN A 72 -11.16 18.89 -1.06
CA GLN A 72 -10.00 18.29 -0.40
C GLN A 72 -8.95 17.85 -1.45
N SER A 73 -7.66 18.14 -1.22
CA SER A 73 -6.58 17.59 -2.06
C SER A 73 -6.32 16.10 -1.75
N LEU A 74 -5.69 15.37 -2.67
CA LEU A 74 -5.30 13.97 -2.45
C LEU A 74 -4.33 13.86 -1.28
N LYS A 75 -3.39 14.80 -1.19
CA LYS A 75 -2.44 14.88 -0.07
C LYS A 75 -3.19 15.01 1.27
N ASP A 76 -4.22 15.86 1.34
CA ASP A 76 -4.99 16.07 2.56
C ASP A 76 -5.82 14.82 2.91
N ALA A 77 -6.49 14.21 1.93
CA ALA A 77 -7.23 12.96 2.11
C ALA A 77 -6.34 11.84 2.66
N TYR A 78 -5.14 11.70 2.10
CA TYR A 78 -4.14 10.72 2.55
C TYR A 78 -3.57 11.05 3.94
N SER A 79 -3.36 12.34 4.25
CA SER A 79 -2.79 12.78 5.53
C SER A 79 -3.77 12.67 6.70
N ILE A 80 -5.05 12.97 6.48
CA ILE A 80 -6.11 12.92 7.50
C ILE A 80 -6.31 11.49 8.02
N THR A 81 -6.27 10.52 7.11
CA THR A 81 -6.39 9.10 7.46
C THR A 81 -5.09 8.50 7.99
N LYS A 82 -4.02 9.30 8.07
CA LYS A 82 -2.66 8.89 8.42
C LYS A 82 -2.16 7.69 7.62
N GLY A 83 -2.46 7.64 6.32
CA GLY A 83 -1.79 6.74 5.37
C GLY A 83 -1.78 5.25 5.70
N LEU A 84 -2.79 4.73 6.40
CA LEU A 84 -2.88 3.29 6.66
C LEU A 84 -3.76 2.62 5.60
N GLY A 85 -3.10 2.00 4.63
CA GLY A 85 -3.77 1.23 3.57
C GLY A 85 -4.15 -0.19 4.03
N PRO A 86 -4.34 -1.12 3.09
CA PRO A 86 -4.71 -2.49 3.42
C PRO A 86 -3.76 -3.12 4.43
N SER A 87 -4.31 -3.76 5.44
CA SER A 87 -3.55 -4.53 6.41
C SER A 87 -3.54 -6.00 6.03
N ILE A 88 -2.42 -6.69 6.25
CA ILE A 88 -2.36 -8.16 6.24
C ILE A 88 -2.17 -8.64 7.68
N MET A 89 -3.07 -9.51 8.14
CA MET A 89 -2.99 -10.20 9.42
C MET A 89 -2.68 -11.68 9.16
N ILE A 90 -1.49 -12.13 9.58
CA ILE A 90 -1.08 -13.53 9.53
C ILE A 90 -1.03 -14.03 10.98
N ASP A 91 -2.01 -14.86 11.32
CA ASP A 91 -2.16 -15.42 12.68
C ASP A 91 -1.04 -16.44 12.97
N ASP A 92 -0.75 -17.30 12.00
CA ASP A 92 0.31 -18.30 12.05
C ASP A 92 0.98 -18.42 10.66
N PRO A 93 2.22 -17.92 10.48
CA PRO A 93 2.92 -17.94 9.19
C PRO A 93 3.30 -19.35 8.72
N SER A 94 3.19 -20.38 9.56
CA SER A 94 3.45 -21.77 9.20
C SER A 94 2.28 -22.45 8.49
N GLU A 95 1.08 -21.86 8.56
CA GLU A 95 -0.11 -22.42 7.92
C GLU A 95 0.04 -22.44 6.39
N GLU A 96 -0.51 -23.50 5.78
CA GLU A 96 -0.40 -23.74 4.34
C GLU A 96 -0.94 -22.59 3.49
N ARG A 97 -1.95 -21.85 4.00
CA ARG A 97 -2.54 -20.69 3.31
C ARG A 97 -1.56 -19.55 3.06
N TRP A 98 -0.44 -19.48 3.80
CA TRP A 98 0.55 -18.40 3.68
C TRP A 98 1.80 -18.77 2.88
N ARG A 99 1.96 -20.03 2.46
CA ARG A 99 3.17 -20.51 1.77
C ARG A 99 3.47 -19.78 0.45
N THR A 100 2.46 -19.11 -0.11
CA THR A 100 2.53 -18.38 -1.38
C THR A 100 2.93 -16.92 -1.17
N LEU A 101 3.06 -16.51 0.09
CA LEU A 101 3.57 -15.21 0.47
C LEU A 101 5.06 -15.31 0.78
N TYR A 102 5.83 -14.37 0.25
CA TYR A 102 7.15 -14.12 0.81
C TYR A 102 6.96 -13.30 2.09
N ILE A 103 7.16 -13.96 3.22
CA ILE A 103 7.06 -13.38 4.57
C ILE A 103 8.49 -13.24 5.10
N PRO A 104 9.00 -12.01 5.29
CA PRO A 104 10.34 -11.82 5.83
C PRO A 104 10.49 -12.38 7.25
N ASP A 105 11.70 -12.77 7.64
CA ASP A 105 11.97 -13.34 8.97
C ASP A 105 11.58 -12.42 10.14
N TRP A 106 11.62 -11.10 9.96
CA TRP A 106 11.17 -10.16 11.00
C TRP A 106 9.67 -10.29 11.28
N TYR A 107 8.86 -10.72 10.29
CA TYR A 107 7.42 -10.89 10.42
C TYR A 107 7.08 -12.07 11.34
N ASN A 108 7.88 -13.14 11.28
CA ASN A 108 7.73 -14.30 12.19
C ASN A 108 7.83 -13.91 13.67
N LYS A 109 8.38 -12.73 13.99
CA LYS A 109 8.46 -12.18 15.36
C LYS A 109 7.25 -11.31 15.74
N LYS A 110 6.40 -10.92 14.78
CA LYS A 110 5.21 -10.09 14.95
C LYS A 110 3.89 -10.88 14.85
N GLN A 111 3.92 -12.21 14.99
CA GLN A 111 2.75 -13.11 14.88
C GLN A 111 1.48 -12.54 15.54
N GLY A 112 0.36 -12.60 14.83
CA GLY A 112 -0.93 -12.12 15.32
C GLY A 112 -1.12 -10.60 15.34
N ASN A 113 -0.21 -9.81 14.75
CA ASN A 113 -0.37 -8.37 14.61
C ASN A 113 -0.68 -7.98 13.15
N PRO A 114 -1.71 -7.13 12.93
CA PRO A 114 -1.96 -6.56 11.60
C PRO A 114 -0.77 -5.68 11.16
N ILE A 115 -0.31 -5.86 9.92
CA ILE A 115 0.71 -4.99 9.33
C ILE A 115 0.05 -4.08 8.32
N PRO A 116 0.11 -2.75 8.48
CA PRO A 116 -0.41 -1.81 7.51
C PRO A 116 0.49 -1.76 6.28
N ILE A 117 -0.12 -1.97 5.12
CA ILE A 117 0.50 -1.89 3.81
C ILE A 117 -0.22 -0.79 3.06
N SER A 118 0.48 0.14 2.44
CA SER A 118 -0.17 1.28 1.76
C SER A 118 0.26 1.43 0.31
N ARG A 119 1.29 0.68 -0.13
CA ARG A 119 1.82 0.71 -1.47
C ARG A 119 1.92 -0.70 -2.05
N LEU A 120 1.55 -0.83 -3.32
CA LEU A 120 1.80 -2.03 -4.11
C LEU A 120 2.81 -1.76 -5.21
N ILE A 121 3.59 -2.79 -5.54
CA ILE A 121 4.52 -2.81 -6.66
C ILE A 121 4.24 -4.08 -7.45
N PHE A 122 3.84 -3.96 -8.70
CA PHE A 122 3.58 -5.12 -9.56
C PHE A 122 4.84 -5.44 -10.36
N PHE A 123 5.24 -6.70 -10.35
CA PHE A 123 6.38 -7.25 -11.08
C PHE A 123 5.92 -8.39 -11.98
N PRO A 124 6.68 -8.81 -13.00
CA PRO A 124 6.23 -9.83 -13.95
C PRO A 124 5.62 -11.12 -13.37
N GLU A 125 6.03 -11.53 -12.17
CA GLU A 125 5.66 -12.82 -11.57
C GLU A 125 4.92 -12.69 -10.22
N ALA A 126 4.84 -11.48 -9.66
CA ALA A 126 4.36 -11.25 -8.29
C ALA A 126 3.97 -9.79 -8.05
N ALA A 127 3.27 -9.53 -6.95
CA ALA A 127 3.12 -8.20 -6.38
C ALA A 127 3.89 -8.10 -5.05
N ALA A 128 4.55 -6.98 -4.80
CA ALA A 128 5.04 -6.65 -3.46
C ALA A 128 4.12 -5.62 -2.82
N ALA A 129 3.75 -5.89 -1.59
CA ALA A 129 2.96 -5.03 -0.74
C ALA A 129 3.90 -4.44 0.33
N THR A 130 3.99 -3.11 0.40
CA THR A 130 4.85 -2.41 1.38
C THR A 130 4.16 -1.28 2.13
N SER A 131 4.65 -0.96 3.33
CA SER A 131 4.19 0.18 4.13
C SER A 131 4.61 1.54 3.55
N ALA A 132 3.90 2.62 3.92
CA ALA A 132 4.20 3.97 3.42
C ALA A 132 5.56 4.48 3.91
N GLU A 133 6.01 4.01 5.08
CA GLU A 133 7.17 4.52 5.82
C GLU A 133 8.53 4.04 5.29
N THR A 134 8.58 3.66 4.01
CA THR A 134 9.77 3.09 3.34
C THR A 134 10.90 4.08 3.09
N ARG A 135 10.79 5.36 3.48
CA ARG A 135 11.86 6.34 3.24
C ARG A 135 12.97 6.33 4.28
N ASP A 136 12.66 6.02 5.53
CA ASP A 136 13.63 6.10 6.63
C ASP A 136 13.97 4.72 7.22
N ASN A 137 13.33 3.65 6.74
CA ASN A 137 13.56 2.28 7.19
C ASN A 137 14.35 1.50 6.14
N LEU A 138 15.55 1.03 6.49
CA LEU A 138 16.46 0.30 5.60
C LEU A 138 15.86 -1.01 5.09
N ASP A 139 15.00 -1.64 5.90
CA ASP A 139 14.24 -2.84 5.56
C ASP A 139 12.75 -2.57 5.75
N PRO A 140 12.05 -2.04 4.73
CA PRO A 140 10.64 -1.80 4.87
C PRO A 140 9.86 -3.09 5.09
N ASP A 141 8.75 -3.00 5.81
CA ASP A 141 7.81 -4.12 5.93
C ASP A 141 7.28 -4.43 4.51
N VAL A 142 7.75 -5.53 3.90
CA VAL A 142 7.41 -5.96 2.53
C VAL A 142 6.89 -7.39 2.58
N ILE A 143 5.75 -7.64 1.95
CA ILE A 143 5.21 -8.97 1.72
C ILE A 143 5.11 -9.19 0.22
N GLY A 144 5.70 -10.28 -0.28
CA GLY A 144 5.54 -10.69 -1.68
C GLY A 144 4.33 -11.60 -1.84
N ILE A 145 3.56 -11.43 -2.92
CA ILE A 145 2.35 -12.21 -3.21
C ILE A 145 2.45 -12.76 -4.63
N SER A 146 2.40 -14.08 -4.78
CA SER A 146 2.39 -14.73 -6.10
C SER A 146 1.05 -14.51 -6.82
N TYR A 147 1.09 -14.29 -8.14
CA TYR A 147 -0.09 -13.97 -8.94
C TYR A 147 -1.26 -14.96 -8.87
N PRO A 148 -1.06 -16.28 -8.90
CA PRO A 148 -2.16 -17.24 -8.74
C PRO A 148 -2.95 -17.08 -7.44
N HIS A 149 -2.38 -16.39 -6.43
CA HIS A 149 -2.98 -16.20 -5.12
C HIS A 149 -3.31 -14.73 -4.82
N LEU A 150 -3.10 -13.82 -5.77
CA LEU A 150 -3.22 -12.39 -5.50
C LEU A 150 -4.66 -11.99 -5.16
N ILE A 151 -5.64 -12.43 -5.95
CA ILE A 151 -7.07 -12.13 -5.67
C ILE A 151 -7.50 -12.70 -4.32
N ASP A 152 -7.19 -13.97 -4.07
CA ASP A 152 -7.55 -14.63 -2.82
C ASP A 152 -6.95 -13.91 -1.61
N THR A 153 -5.68 -13.49 -1.72
CA THR A 153 -4.99 -12.72 -0.68
C THR A 153 -5.68 -11.38 -0.44
N PHE A 154 -6.02 -10.65 -1.52
CA PHE A 154 -6.74 -9.37 -1.42
C PHE A 154 -8.11 -9.54 -0.78
N GLN A 155 -8.90 -10.52 -1.19
CA GLN A 155 -10.25 -10.71 -0.66
C GLN A 155 -10.26 -11.17 0.80
N LYS A 156 -9.34 -12.07 1.18
CA LYS A 156 -9.34 -12.64 2.53
C LYS A 156 -8.64 -11.78 3.56
N HIS A 157 -7.58 -11.09 3.15
CA HIS A 157 -6.63 -10.51 4.10
C HIS A 157 -6.56 -9.01 4.02
N PHE A 158 -6.83 -8.39 2.87
CA PHE A 158 -6.78 -6.94 2.76
C PHE A 158 -8.01 -6.33 3.41
N ARG A 159 -7.79 -5.59 4.49
CA ARG A 159 -8.79 -4.71 5.10
C ARG A 159 -8.20 -3.32 5.32
N ILE A 160 -8.99 -2.27 5.15
CA ILE A 160 -8.56 -0.93 5.55
C ILE A 160 -8.55 -0.85 7.07
N ILE A 161 -7.49 -0.27 7.63
CA ILE A 161 -7.35 -0.07 9.08
C ILE A 161 -7.23 1.41 9.41
N HIS A 162 -7.99 1.87 10.41
CA HIS A 162 -7.83 3.21 10.94
C HIS A 162 -6.62 3.31 11.88
N PRO A 163 -6.02 4.50 12.04
CA PRO A 163 -4.93 4.71 12.99
C PRO A 163 -5.27 4.33 14.43
N SER A 164 -6.55 4.41 14.82
CA SER A 164 -7.03 3.94 16.13
C SER A 164 -6.98 2.43 16.32
N GLU A 165 -6.90 1.66 15.23
CA GLU A 165 -6.79 0.21 15.25
C GLU A 165 -5.32 -0.26 15.36
N TYR A 166 -4.37 0.67 15.25
CA TYR A 166 -2.94 0.40 15.34
C TYR A 166 -2.49 0.24 16.79
N GLY A 167 -2.77 -0.92 17.39
CA GLY A 167 -2.44 -1.25 18.77
C GLY A 167 -3.22 -0.38 19.78
N HIS A 168 -3.70 -0.99 20.87
CA HIS A 168 -4.21 -0.23 22.02
C HIS A 168 -3.08 0.49 22.78
N THR A 169 -2.41 1.45 22.15
CA THR A 169 -1.57 2.45 22.81
C THR A 169 -1.94 3.83 22.29
N THR A 170 -2.68 4.56 23.12
CA THR A 170 -2.80 6.01 23.06
C THR A 170 -1.42 6.64 22.91
N LEU A 171 -1.09 7.14 21.72
CA LEU A 171 -0.16 8.26 21.64
C LEU A 171 -0.93 9.49 22.14
N PRO A 172 -0.45 10.21 23.17
CA PRO A 172 -1.08 11.45 23.57
C PRO A 172 -1.07 12.37 22.34
N ILE A 173 -2.26 12.85 21.97
CA ILE A 173 -2.38 13.98 21.05
C ILE A 173 -1.54 15.09 21.69
N PRO A 174 -0.48 15.60 21.04
CA PRO A 174 0.17 16.80 21.55
C PRO A 174 -0.92 17.86 21.62
N SER A 175 -1.17 18.35 22.84
CA SER A 175 -2.00 19.53 23.05
C SER A 175 -1.55 20.60 22.06
N PRO A 176 -2.46 21.35 21.42
CA PRO A 176 -2.06 22.50 20.63
C PRO A 176 -1.17 23.38 21.52
N PHE A 177 0.01 23.70 21.00
CA PHE A 177 0.98 24.57 21.66
C PHE A 177 0.26 25.89 21.97
N HIS A 178 0.02 26.16 23.26
CA HIS A 178 -0.41 27.47 23.71
C HIS A 178 0.85 28.34 23.84
N PRO A 179 0.98 29.46 23.10
CA PRO A 179 2.17 30.31 23.15
C PRO A 179 2.42 31.03 24.49
N GLU A 180 1.66 30.73 25.55
CA GLU A 180 1.69 31.47 26.81
C GLU A 180 2.40 30.74 27.96
N ASP A 181 2.91 29.50 27.75
CA ASP A 181 3.64 28.74 28.78
C ASP A 181 5.18 28.76 28.59
N ASN A 182 5.74 29.93 28.24
CA ASN A 182 7.09 30.40 28.62
C ASN A 182 7.38 31.82 28.10
#